data_AF-A0A924SAK9-F1
#
_entry.id   AF-A0A924SAK9-F1
#
_cell.length_a   1.000
_cell.length_b   1.000
_cell.length_c   1.000
_cell.angle_alpha   90.00
_cell.angle_beta   90.00
_cell.angle_gamma   90.00
#
_symmetry.space_group_name_H-M   'P 1'
#
loop_
_entity.id
_entity.type
_entity.pdbx_description
1 polymer ?
#
loop_
_entity_poly.entity_id
_entity_poly.type
_entity_poly.pdbx_seq_one_letter_code
_entity_poly.pdbx_strand_id
1 'polypeptide(L)'
;MTVDTCLRATVAAALAVAFAGCSSAPAVESRPAPMVVSTSMNELTAAERADGWRLLFDGTSMDAWRGYKEATVPAGWHVANGIITKSTPVEDIVSKEEFGDFDLRIEWKIGSASQAGSSE
;
A
#
# COMPACT_ATOMS: atom_id res chain seq x y z
N MET A 1 -10.71 45.07 -60.40
CA MET A 1 -9.71 44.42 -61.27
C MET A 1 -10.16 42.99 -61.46
N THR A 2 -10.27 42.64 -62.73
CA THR A 2 -10.89 41.46 -63.31
C THR A 2 -10.20 40.17 -62.88
N VAL A 3 -11.03 39.14 -62.70
CA VAL A 3 -10.74 37.70 -62.77
C VAL A 3 -9.86 37.34 -63.97
N ASP A 4 -9.02 36.31 -63.82
CA ASP A 4 -8.86 35.16 -64.75
C ASP A 4 -7.47 34.53 -64.63
N THR A 5 -7.41 33.31 -64.10
CA THR A 5 -6.58 32.22 -64.68
C THR A 5 -7.17 30.89 -64.21
N CYS A 6 -8.20 30.45 -64.93
CA CYS A 6 -8.65 29.07 -64.94
C CYS A 6 -7.81 28.28 -65.96
N LEU A 7 -7.84 26.95 -65.84
CA LEU A 7 -7.46 25.94 -66.83
C LEU A 7 -6.01 25.43 -66.78
N ARG A 8 -5.86 24.31 -66.07
CA ARG A 8 -5.46 23.03 -66.70
C ARG A 8 -5.98 21.87 -65.85
N ALA A 9 -7.17 21.42 -66.22
CA ALA A 9 -7.69 20.13 -65.81
C ALA A 9 -6.98 19.04 -66.62
N THR A 10 -6.29 18.14 -65.93
CA THR A 10 -6.06 16.79 -66.42
C THR A 10 -6.59 15.84 -65.36
N VAL A 11 -7.70 15.20 -65.71
CA VAL A 11 -8.33 14.11 -64.99
C VAL A 11 -7.41 12.89 -65.08
N ALA A 12 -7.01 12.35 -63.93
CA ALA A 12 -6.53 10.98 -63.83
C ALA A 12 -7.42 10.26 -62.80
N ALA A 13 -8.17 9.28 -63.28
CA ALA A 13 -9.11 8.50 -62.52
C ALA A 13 -8.40 7.37 -61.73
N ALA A 14 -9.02 7.05 -60.59
CA ALA A 14 -9.03 5.75 -59.90
C ALA A 14 -7.73 5.18 -59.31
N LEU A 15 -7.63 5.16 -57.98
CA LEU A 15 -7.90 3.94 -57.20
C LEU A 15 -8.13 4.32 -55.73
N ALA A 16 -9.28 3.95 -55.18
CA ALA A 16 -9.54 4.05 -53.75
C ALA A 16 -8.74 2.96 -53.02
N VAL A 17 -7.91 3.34 -52.06
CA VAL A 17 -7.45 2.45 -51.00
C VAL A 17 -7.76 3.13 -49.67
N ALA A 18 -8.87 2.71 -49.07
CA ALA A 18 -9.21 3.08 -47.71
C ALA A 18 -8.36 2.23 -46.76
N PHE A 19 -7.40 2.85 -46.06
CA PHE A 19 -6.88 2.30 -44.82
C PHE A 19 -7.49 3.09 -43.66
N ALA A 20 -8.60 2.55 -43.15
CA ALA A 20 -9.08 2.86 -41.81
C ALA A 20 -8.04 2.35 -40.80
N GLY A 21 -7.08 3.21 -40.44
CA GLY A 21 -6.17 2.96 -39.34
C GLY A 21 -6.88 3.16 -38.02
N CYS A 22 -7.52 2.11 -37.51
CA CYS A 22 -7.85 2.03 -36.09
C CYS A 22 -6.54 2.04 -35.29
N SER A 23 -6.20 3.17 -34.68
CA SER A 23 -5.20 3.20 -33.61
C SER A 23 -5.80 2.54 -32.39
N SER A 24 -5.64 1.22 -32.28
CA SER A 24 -5.88 0.47 -31.05
C SER A 24 -4.92 1.00 -29.98
N ALA A 25 -5.45 1.66 -28.95
CA ALA A 25 -4.70 1.86 -27.71
C ALA A 25 -4.31 0.48 -27.13
N PRO A 26 -3.11 0.31 -26.55
CA PRO A 26 -2.78 -0.96 -25.91
C PRO A 26 -3.69 -1.12 -24.70
N ALA A 27 -4.41 -2.25 -24.64
CA ALA A 27 -5.09 -2.68 -23.44
C ALA A 27 -4.02 -2.89 -22.36
N VAL A 28 -4.06 -2.08 -21.29
CA VAL A 28 -3.29 -2.36 -20.07
C VAL A 28 -3.97 -3.57 -19.44
N GLU A 29 -3.41 -4.75 -19.74
CA GLU A 29 -3.75 -6.02 -19.10
C GLU A 29 -3.56 -5.85 -17.59
N SER A 30 -4.66 -5.76 -16.84
CA SER A 30 -4.65 -5.75 -15.38
C SER A 30 -4.31 -7.13 -14.86
N ARG A 31 -3.03 -7.50 -14.93
CA ARG A 31 -2.55 -8.72 -14.30
C ARG A 31 -2.49 -8.47 -12.79
N PRO A 32 -3.17 -9.28 -11.95
CA PRO A 32 -2.99 -9.17 -10.51
C PRO A 32 -1.51 -9.42 -10.21
N ALA A 33 -0.85 -8.47 -9.56
CA ALA A 33 0.52 -8.64 -9.11
C ALA A 33 0.57 -9.88 -8.20
N PRO A 34 1.59 -10.74 -8.34
CA PRO A 34 1.75 -11.85 -7.41
C PRO A 34 1.92 -11.27 -6.01
N MET A 35 1.04 -11.66 -5.08
CA MET A 35 1.23 -11.37 -3.66
C MET A 35 2.49 -12.09 -3.19
N VAL A 36 3.61 -11.36 -3.13
CA VAL A 36 4.84 -11.86 -2.51
C VAL A 36 4.61 -11.84 -1.01
N VAL A 37 4.31 -13.00 -0.43
CA VAL A 37 4.23 -13.15 1.03
C VAL A 37 5.67 -13.13 1.57
N SER A 38 5.99 -12.12 2.39
CA SER A 38 7.26 -12.09 3.12
C SER A 38 7.36 -13.34 4.00
N THR A 39 8.45 -14.10 3.88
CA THR A 39 8.72 -15.25 4.75
C THR A 39 9.45 -14.85 6.04
N SER A 40 9.88 -13.60 6.17
CA SER A 40 10.50 -13.03 7.36
C SER A 40 9.50 -12.13 8.11
N MET A 41 9.36 -12.37 9.41
CA MET A 41 8.56 -11.52 10.29
C MET A 41 9.22 -10.14 10.44
N ASN A 42 8.40 -9.10 10.58
CA ASN A 42 8.84 -7.72 10.83
C ASN A 42 9.78 -7.15 9.75
N GLU A 43 9.59 -7.54 8.50
CA GLU A 43 10.32 -6.98 7.36
C GLU A 43 9.33 -6.59 6.25
N LEU A 44 9.61 -5.48 5.57
CA LEU A 44 8.87 -5.09 4.38
C LEU A 44 9.44 -5.78 3.15
N THR A 45 8.55 -6.33 2.33
CA THR A 45 8.86 -6.75 0.96
C THR A 45 9.28 -5.56 0.09
N ALA A 46 9.88 -5.85 -1.06
CA ALA A 46 10.23 -4.81 -2.03
C ALA A 46 8.99 -4.07 -2.57
N ALA A 47 7.87 -4.78 -2.75
CA ALA A 47 6.62 -4.20 -3.20
C ALA A 47 6.04 -3.25 -2.15
N GLU A 48 5.96 -3.67 -0.88
CA GLU A 48 5.47 -2.81 0.20
C GLU A 48 6.30 -1.54 0.34
N ARG A 49 7.64 -1.63 0.21
CA ARG A 49 8.49 -0.43 0.20
C ARG A 49 8.20 0.47 -1.00
N ALA A 50 7.97 -0.09 -2.19
CA ALA A 50 7.63 0.68 -3.39
C ALA A 50 6.27 1.38 -3.27
N ASP A 51 5.32 0.74 -2.57
CA ASP A 51 3.99 1.28 -2.28
C ASP A 51 4.00 2.28 -1.12
N GLY A 52 5.16 2.56 -0.52
CA GLY A 52 5.33 3.58 0.53
C GLY A 52 5.04 3.08 1.95
N TRP A 53 4.91 1.77 2.17
CA TRP A 53 4.75 1.22 3.52
C TRP A 53 5.99 1.50 4.37
N ARG A 54 5.73 1.73 5.65
CA ARG A 54 6.77 1.95 6.66
C ARG A 54 6.60 0.95 7.79
N LEU A 55 7.73 0.40 8.23
CA LEU A 55 7.77 -0.54 9.33
C LEU A 55 7.62 0.21 10.67
N LEU A 56 6.56 -0.11 11.43
CA LEU A 56 6.34 0.47 12.76
C LEU A 56 7.02 -0.32 13.88
N PHE A 57 7.31 -1.60 13.63
CA PHE A 57 7.96 -2.49 14.57
C PHE A 57 8.90 -3.45 13.81
N ASP A 58 10.16 -3.47 14.19
CA ASP A 58 11.23 -4.24 13.56
C ASP A 58 11.52 -5.59 14.23
N GLY A 59 10.73 -5.95 15.26
CA GLY A 59 10.95 -7.16 16.03
C GLY A 59 11.93 -7.02 17.20
N THR A 60 12.49 -5.84 17.45
CA THR A 60 13.63 -5.73 18.39
C THR A 60 13.34 -4.89 19.63
N SER A 61 12.66 -3.75 19.50
CA SER A 61 12.52 -2.79 20.59
C SER A 61 11.12 -2.20 20.72
N MET A 62 10.85 -1.61 21.89
CA MET A 62 9.65 -0.81 22.14
C MET A 62 9.89 0.69 21.92
N ASP A 63 10.96 1.07 21.22
CA ASP A 63 11.42 2.46 21.17
C ASP A 63 10.44 3.39 20.45
N ALA A 64 9.64 2.88 19.53
CA ALA A 64 8.58 3.62 18.86
C ALA A 64 7.30 3.79 19.72
N TRP A 65 7.25 3.21 20.92
CA TRP A 65 6.05 3.08 21.73
C TRP A 65 6.19 3.76 23.10
N ARG A 66 5.04 4.13 23.69
CA ARG A 66 4.89 4.60 25.06
C ARG A 66 3.54 4.15 25.61
N GLY A 67 3.32 4.24 26.91
CA GLY A 67 1.98 4.00 27.48
C GLY A 67 0.99 5.11 27.10
N TYR A 68 -0.29 4.75 27.00
CA TYR A 68 -1.35 5.72 26.86
C TYR A 68 -1.38 6.62 28.10
N LYS A 69 -1.30 7.95 27.92
CA LYS A 69 -1.13 8.95 29.00
C LYS A 69 0.13 8.78 29.87
N GLU A 70 1.08 7.95 29.45
CA GLU A 70 2.36 7.76 30.15
C GLU A 70 3.54 8.17 29.26
N ALA A 71 4.66 8.51 29.90
CA ALA A 71 5.90 8.88 29.21
C ALA A 71 6.71 7.65 28.76
N THR A 72 6.55 6.53 29.46
CA THR A 72 7.31 5.29 29.25
C THR A 72 6.37 4.13 28.90
N VAL A 73 6.93 3.05 28.38
CA VAL A 73 6.18 1.82 28.12
C VAL A 73 5.84 1.15 29.47
N PRO A 74 4.58 0.74 29.71
CA PRO A 74 4.23 0.02 30.93
C PRO A 74 4.97 -1.31 31.00
N ALA A 75 5.46 -1.69 32.19
CA ALA A 75 6.36 -2.85 32.36
C ALA A 75 5.77 -4.21 31.92
N GLY A 76 4.44 -4.30 31.74
CA GLY A 76 3.79 -5.50 31.21
C GLY A 76 3.96 -5.70 29.70
N TRP A 77 4.39 -4.67 28.97
CA TRP A 77 4.67 -4.73 27.53
C TRP A 77 6.16 -4.90 27.26
N HIS A 78 6.52 -5.88 26.43
CA HIS A 78 7.90 -6.20 26.09
C HIS A 78 7.99 -6.91 24.74
N VAL A 79 9.19 -7.00 24.18
CA VAL A 79 9.44 -7.79 22.97
C VAL A 79 9.90 -9.20 23.35
N ALA A 80 9.22 -10.20 22.82
CA ALA A 80 9.60 -11.61 22.97
C ALA A 80 9.49 -12.32 21.62
N ASN A 81 10.59 -12.94 21.16
CA ASN A 81 10.66 -13.67 19.89
C ASN A 81 10.20 -12.86 18.67
N GLY A 82 10.55 -11.57 18.61
CA GLY A 82 10.13 -10.69 17.51
C GLY A 82 8.67 -10.27 17.57
N ILE A 83 8.01 -10.35 18.74
CA ILE A 83 6.59 -10.03 18.92
C ILE A 83 6.41 -9.11 20.13
N ILE A 84 5.65 -8.03 19.96
CA ILE A 84 5.19 -7.20 21.08
C ILE A 84 4.21 -8.03 21.93
N THR A 85 4.56 -8.26 23.18
CA THR A 85 3.87 -9.18 24.09
C THR A 85 3.44 -8.45 25.36
N LYS A 86 2.18 -8.67 25.76
CA LYS A 86 1.64 -8.24 27.05
C LYS A 86 1.63 -9.43 28.01
N SER A 87 2.40 -9.37 29.10
CA SER A 87 2.49 -10.46 30.10
C SER A 87 1.54 -10.29 31.29
N THR A 88 1.13 -9.05 31.59
CA THR A 88 0.27 -8.73 32.74
C THR A 88 -0.79 -7.69 32.36
N PRO A 89 -1.90 -7.59 33.12
CA PRO A 89 -2.84 -6.48 32.98
C PRO A 89 -2.14 -5.17 33.36
N VAL A 90 -1.94 -4.31 32.36
CA VAL A 90 -1.37 -2.96 32.46
C VAL A 90 -2.05 -2.08 31.43
N GLU A 91 -1.81 -0.77 31.50
CA GLU A 91 -2.31 0.21 30.54
C GLU A 91 -1.89 -0.09 29.08
N ASP A 92 -2.61 0.52 28.15
CA ASP A 92 -2.37 0.35 26.71
C ASP A 92 -1.08 1.06 26.26
N ILE A 93 -0.59 0.67 25.08
CA ILE A 93 0.51 1.35 24.40
C ILE A 93 0.00 2.13 23.20
N VAL A 94 0.71 3.20 22.87
CA VAL A 94 0.51 4.03 21.70
C VAL A 94 1.86 4.31 21.03
N SER A 95 1.86 4.60 19.73
CA SER A 95 3.06 5.11 19.07
C SER A 95 3.47 6.46 19.67
N LYS A 96 4.78 6.74 19.64
CA LYS A 96 5.31 8.06 19.99
C LYS A 96 5.02 9.09 18.90
N GLU A 97 5.07 8.66 17.65
CA GLU A 97 4.71 9.47 16.48
C GLU A 97 3.20 9.48 16.29
N GLU A 98 2.69 10.60 15.80
CA GLU A 98 1.29 10.78 15.42
C GLU A 98 1.16 10.71 13.90
N PHE A 99 0.09 10.07 13.44
CA PHE A 99 -0.22 9.89 12.02
C PHE A 99 -1.52 10.61 11.67
N GLY A 100 -1.58 11.19 10.47
CA GLY A 100 -2.81 11.70 9.88
C GLY A 100 -3.63 10.56 9.29
N ASP A 101 -3.89 10.61 7.99
CA ASP A 101 -4.51 9.49 7.28
C ASP A 101 -3.49 8.35 7.09
N PHE A 102 -3.87 7.12 7.43
CA PHE A 102 -2.99 5.96 7.30
C PHE A 102 -3.77 4.67 7.01
N ASP A 103 -3.08 3.73 6.37
CA ASP A 103 -3.44 2.31 6.35
C ASP A 103 -2.54 1.55 7.33
N LEU A 104 -3.14 0.76 8.21
CA LEU A 104 -2.42 -0.03 9.23
C LEU A 104 -2.62 -1.52 8.97
N ARG A 105 -1.51 -2.25 8.86
CA ARG A 105 -1.49 -3.71 8.84
C ARG A 105 -0.78 -4.25 10.06
N ILE A 106 -1.45 -5.13 10.80
CA ILE A 106 -0.88 -5.84 11.94
C ILE A 106 -1.32 -7.32 11.92
N GLU A 107 -0.45 -8.17 12.43
CA GLU A 107 -0.80 -9.53 12.80
C GLU A 107 -0.88 -9.62 14.33
N TRP A 108 -1.88 -10.31 14.84
CA TRP A 108 -2.09 -10.44 16.28
C TRP A 108 -2.53 -11.85 16.64
N LYS A 109 -2.26 -12.23 17.89
CA LYS A 109 -2.74 -13.46 18.51
C LYS A 109 -3.12 -13.17 19.95
N ILE A 110 -4.07 -13.92 20.48
CA ILE A 110 -4.37 -13.89 21.91
C ILE A 110 -4.22 -15.31 22.47
N GLY A 111 -3.70 -15.41 23.70
CA GLY A 111 -3.61 -16.68 24.42
C GLY A 111 -4.99 -17.26 24.72
N SER A 112 -5.04 -18.56 25.01
CA SER A 112 -6.28 -19.33 25.24
C SER A 112 -7.21 -18.79 26.35
N ALA A 113 -6.75 -17.87 27.19
CA ALA A 113 -7.53 -17.27 28.27
C ALA A 113 -8.45 -16.10 27.85
N SER A 114 -8.47 -15.68 26.58
CA SER A 114 -9.24 -14.49 26.13
C SER A 114 -10.68 -14.76 25.68
N GLN A 115 -11.31 -15.81 26.18
CA GLN A 115 -12.75 -16.05 26.00
C GLN A 115 -13.62 -15.61 27.18
N ALA A 116 -13.05 -14.90 28.16
CA ALA A 116 -13.85 -14.23 29.18
C ALA A 116 -13.88 -12.73 28.89
N GLY A 117 -14.76 -12.33 27.96
CA GLY A 117 -15.26 -10.97 27.99
C GLY A 117 -16.00 -10.78 29.30
N SER A 118 -15.39 -10.09 30.26
CA SER A 118 -16.11 -9.48 31.37
C SER A 118 -16.41 -8.06 30.97
N SER A 119 -17.69 -7.82 30.73
CA SER A 119 -18.33 -6.52 30.84
C SER A 119 -17.80 -5.74 32.04
N GLU A 120 -17.39 -4.50 31.82
CA GLU A 120 -17.56 -3.36 32.74
C GLU A 120 -17.47 -2.04 31.95
#